data_AF-A0A657ANP3-F1
#
_entry.id   AF-A0A657ANP3-F1
#
_cell.length_a   1.000
_cell.length_b   1.000
_cell.length_c   1.000
_cell.angle_alpha   90.00
_cell.angle_beta   90.00
_cell.angle_gamma   90.00
#
_symmetry.space_group_name_H-M   'P 1'
#
loop_
_entity.id
_entity.type
_entity.pdbx_description
1 polymer ?
#
loop_
_entity_poly.entity_id
_entity_poly.type
_entity_poly.pdbx_seq_one_letter_code
_entity_poly.pdbx_strand_id
1 'polypeptide(L)'
;MQNTAIKVISTCLVTGTLIGCNGGGSGGGGAAPGTNGGQGGGVGPELVIEFREAPLDPKVFNLLSNDRSTENHFNPEEKLSITWMTTVKYSDDTTLGVNQRELYQAKVYLSDNDIIEIDNDLELFTIQCSFPMALGADYGCSEFASFESVYAKDNLNQFSTTSIPLNKPEGIQNHVVDATDFLDIIPKDANVIIETCLISEPDNCAEASVAIELY
;
A
#
# COMPACT_ATOMS: atom_id res chain seq x y z
N MET A 1 9.07 39.95 -28.72
CA MET A 1 8.28 40.95 -27.95
C MET A 1 7.54 40.20 -26.87
N GLN A 2 7.90 40.51 -25.63
CA GLN A 2 7.43 39.87 -24.40
C GLN A 2 5.97 40.21 -24.13
N ASN A 3 5.24 39.30 -23.48
CA ASN A 3 4.64 39.68 -22.20
C ASN A 3 4.39 38.44 -21.32
N THR A 4 5.20 38.39 -20.27
CA THR A 4 5.11 37.51 -19.11
C THR A 4 4.10 38.11 -18.13
N ALA A 5 3.20 37.31 -17.55
CA ALA A 5 2.43 37.72 -16.38
C ALA A 5 2.78 36.78 -15.21
N ILE A 6 3.71 37.26 -14.39
CA ILE A 6 4.04 36.76 -13.06
C ILE A 6 2.95 37.28 -12.11
N LYS A 7 2.28 36.42 -11.35
CA LYS A 7 1.47 36.82 -10.19
C LYS A 7 2.31 36.70 -8.92
N VAL A 8 2.42 37.83 -8.23
CA VAL A 8 3.16 38.02 -6.99
C VAL A 8 2.34 37.57 -5.78
N ILE A 9 3.08 36.99 -4.83
CA ILE A 9 2.72 36.46 -3.51
C ILE A 9 2.17 37.56 -2.59
N SER A 10 1.16 37.23 -1.77
CA SER A 10 0.80 38.02 -0.58
C SER A 10 0.93 37.16 0.67
N THR A 11 1.98 37.44 1.44
CA THR A 11 2.30 36.86 2.75
C THR A 11 1.39 37.47 3.81
N CYS A 12 0.73 36.64 4.63
CA CYS A 12 0.21 37.07 5.93
C CYS A 12 1.00 36.40 7.05
N LEU A 13 1.83 37.21 7.69
CA LEU A 13 2.52 36.97 8.96
C LEU A 13 1.49 36.97 10.10
N VAL A 14 1.47 35.97 10.97
CA VAL A 14 0.86 36.10 12.30
C VAL A 14 1.87 35.64 13.34
N THR A 15 2.55 36.61 13.94
CA THR A 15 3.31 36.49 15.19
C THR A 15 2.37 36.80 16.35
N GLY A 16 2.26 35.88 17.31
CA GLY A 16 1.59 36.09 18.59
C GLY A 16 2.53 35.73 19.74
N THR A 17 2.97 36.75 20.48
CA THR A 17 3.85 36.65 21.64
C THR A 17 3.12 36.29 22.95
N LEU A 18 3.89 35.63 23.82
CA LEU A 18 3.67 35.21 25.22
C LEU A 18 3.13 36.29 26.19
N ILE A 19 2.55 35.81 27.31
CA ILE A 19 2.66 36.18 28.77
C ILE A 19 1.44 35.51 29.47
N GLY A 20 1.47 34.87 30.65
CA GLY A 20 2.46 34.62 31.70
C GLY A 20 1.78 34.08 32.99
N CYS A 21 2.60 33.85 34.04
CA CYS A 21 2.30 33.59 35.49
C CYS A 21 1.83 32.16 35.85
N ASN A 22 2.26 31.49 36.93
CA ASN A 22 2.83 31.93 38.21
C ASN A 22 3.46 30.72 38.95
N GLY A 23 4.38 30.95 39.89
CA GLY A 23 4.75 29.94 40.91
C GLY A 23 6.19 30.01 41.41
N GLY A 24 6.44 30.79 42.47
CA GLY A 24 7.74 30.94 43.12
C GLY A 24 8.06 29.91 44.21
N GLY A 25 9.30 29.96 44.71
CA GLY A 25 9.71 29.25 45.93
C GLY A 25 11.23 28.98 46.00
N SER A 26 11.91 29.71 46.87
CA SER A 26 13.35 29.70 47.16
C SER A 26 13.79 28.59 48.15
N GLY A 27 15.03 28.10 48.03
CA GLY A 27 15.73 27.41 49.13
C GLY A 27 16.98 26.65 48.68
N GLY A 28 18.17 27.10 49.09
CA GLY A 28 19.47 26.52 48.74
C GLY A 28 19.91 25.35 49.62
N GLY A 29 20.98 24.68 49.19
CA GLY A 29 21.73 23.67 49.97
C GLY A 29 22.41 22.66 49.05
N GLY A 30 23.74 22.71 48.96
CA GLY A 30 24.53 21.94 47.99
C GLY A 30 24.74 20.46 48.34
N ALA A 31 24.93 19.66 47.30
CA ALA A 31 25.93 18.58 47.18
C ALA A 31 25.87 18.03 45.74
N ALA A 32 27.04 17.82 45.12
CA ALA A 32 27.23 17.16 43.82
C ALA A 32 26.76 15.68 43.87
N PRO A 33 26.40 14.98 42.77
CA PRO A 33 27.15 14.93 41.50
C PRO A 33 26.35 14.79 40.19
N GLY A 34 27.03 15.01 39.05
CA GLY A 34 26.67 14.42 37.76
C GLY A 34 25.74 15.23 36.86
N THR A 35 26.31 16.17 36.10
CA THR A 35 25.68 16.70 34.88
C THR A 35 26.38 16.13 33.66
N ASN A 36 25.61 15.40 32.86
CA ASN A 36 25.39 15.67 31.43
C ASN A 36 24.16 14.85 31.03
N GLY A 37 22.98 15.45 31.08
CA GLY A 37 22.26 15.86 29.87
C GLY A 37 21.05 14.93 29.76
N GLY A 38 19.85 15.36 30.08
CA GLY A 38 19.11 16.31 29.25
C GLY A 38 18.29 15.48 28.28
N GLN A 39 16.99 15.38 28.55
CA GLN A 39 15.99 14.78 27.68
C GLN A 39 16.19 15.16 26.21
N GLY A 40 16.28 14.15 25.37
CA GLY A 40 16.16 14.24 23.93
C GLY A 40 15.64 12.89 23.45
N GLY A 41 14.36 12.62 23.73
CA GLY A 41 13.66 11.50 23.12
C GLY A 41 13.49 11.80 21.63
N GLY A 42 14.56 11.59 20.85
CA GLY A 42 14.44 11.50 19.41
C GLY A 42 13.56 10.30 19.12
N VAL A 43 12.41 10.54 18.50
CA VAL A 43 11.64 9.45 17.89
C VAL A 43 12.61 8.79 16.91
N GLY A 44 12.88 7.49 17.10
CA GLY A 44 13.72 6.74 16.17
C GLY A 44 13.11 6.78 14.77
N PRO A 45 13.86 6.39 13.72
CA PRO A 45 13.28 6.35 12.39
C PRO A 45 12.10 5.36 12.38
N GLU A 46 11.01 5.75 11.74
CA GLU A 46 9.78 4.95 11.62
C GLU A 46 9.98 3.88 10.57
N LEU A 47 9.23 2.78 10.61
CA LEU A 47 9.24 1.85 9.49
C LEU A 47 8.53 2.50 8.30
N VAL A 48 8.77 2.03 7.09
CA VAL A 48 8.10 2.46 5.86
C VAL A 48 7.99 1.23 4.96
N ILE A 49 6.80 0.99 4.41
CA ILE A 49 6.56 0.03 3.34
C ILE A 49 6.39 0.79 2.02
N GLU A 50 7.07 0.31 0.97
CA GLU A 50 7.01 0.91 -0.36
C GLU A 50 6.91 -0.19 -1.41
N PHE A 51 6.23 0.09 -2.52
CA PHE A 51 6.41 -0.70 -3.73
C PHE A 51 7.74 -0.36 -4.38
N ARG A 52 8.41 -1.37 -4.94
CA ARG A 52 9.60 -1.12 -5.74
C ARG A 52 9.22 -0.39 -7.03
N GLU A 53 10.12 0.44 -7.51
CA GLU A 53 9.94 1.15 -8.77
C GLU A 53 10.16 0.23 -9.99
N ALA A 54 9.87 0.78 -11.17
CA ALA A 54 10.06 0.10 -12.45
C ALA A 54 11.46 -0.53 -12.57
N PRO A 55 11.56 -1.78 -13.08
CA PRO A 55 10.52 -2.57 -13.73
C PRO A 55 9.74 -3.51 -12.80
N LEU A 56 9.86 -3.33 -11.48
CA LEU A 56 9.28 -4.18 -10.43
C LEU A 56 8.10 -3.52 -9.71
N ASP A 57 7.61 -2.43 -10.30
CA ASP A 57 6.38 -1.75 -9.94
C ASP A 57 5.18 -2.71 -10.00
N PRO A 58 4.11 -2.44 -9.24
CA PRO A 58 2.90 -3.23 -9.29
C PRO A 58 2.31 -3.30 -10.69
N LYS A 59 1.90 -4.49 -11.10
CA LYS A 59 1.41 -4.77 -12.46
C LYS A 59 0.18 -5.64 -12.41
N VAL A 60 -0.74 -5.32 -13.32
CA VAL A 60 -1.87 -6.15 -13.68
C VAL A 60 -1.84 -6.38 -15.17
N PHE A 61 -1.82 -7.65 -15.58
CA PHE A 61 -1.66 -7.99 -16.98
C PHE A 61 -2.33 -9.31 -17.35
N ASN A 62 -2.70 -9.42 -18.61
CA ASN A 62 -3.26 -10.60 -19.24
C ASN A 62 -2.15 -11.38 -19.94
N LEU A 63 -1.79 -12.53 -19.38
CA LEU A 63 -0.77 -13.43 -19.93
C LEU A 63 -1.09 -13.96 -21.34
N LEU A 64 -2.37 -13.95 -21.74
CA LEU A 64 -2.80 -14.42 -23.06
C LEU A 64 -2.78 -13.30 -24.12
N SER A 65 -2.51 -12.06 -23.71
CA SER A 65 -2.46 -10.93 -24.62
C SER A 65 -1.26 -11.04 -25.55
N ASN A 66 -1.51 -10.88 -26.85
CA ASN A 66 -0.46 -10.96 -27.88
C ASN A 66 0.16 -9.61 -28.20
N ASP A 67 -0.34 -8.52 -27.61
CA ASP A 67 0.17 -7.16 -27.78
C ASP A 67 0.08 -6.38 -26.46
N ARG A 68 1.03 -5.45 -26.25
CA ARG A 68 1.08 -4.58 -25.08
C ARG A 68 -0.13 -3.66 -24.98
N SER A 69 -0.72 -3.27 -26.11
CA SER A 69 -1.88 -2.37 -26.12
C SER A 69 -3.15 -3.00 -25.54
N THR A 70 -3.19 -4.33 -25.44
CA THR A 70 -4.32 -5.10 -24.93
C THR A 70 -3.94 -5.92 -23.69
N GLU A 71 -2.79 -5.64 -23.07
CA GLU A 71 -2.29 -6.39 -21.92
C GLU A 71 -3.14 -6.14 -20.66
N ASN A 72 -3.85 -5.01 -20.61
CA ASN A 72 -4.77 -4.63 -19.53
C ASN A 72 -6.25 -4.86 -19.89
N HIS A 73 -6.54 -5.58 -20.97
CA HIS A 73 -7.90 -5.93 -21.39
C HIS A 73 -8.20 -7.36 -20.94
N PHE A 74 -9.37 -7.57 -20.34
CA PHE A 74 -9.77 -8.87 -19.79
C PHE A 74 -11.19 -9.23 -20.20
N ASN A 75 -11.32 -10.31 -20.96
CA ASN A 75 -12.58 -10.98 -21.24
C ASN A 75 -12.94 -11.96 -20.11
N PRO A 76 -14.18 -12.44 -20.03
CA PRO A 76 -14.53 -13.55 -19.16
C PRO A 76 -13.63 -14.78 -19.43
N GLU A 77 -13.34 -15.54 -18.37
CA GLU A 77 -12.38 -16.66 -18.34
C GLU A 77 -10.90 -16.28 -18.50
N GLU A 78 -10.56 -15.02 -18.79
CA GLU A 78 -9.17 -14.55 -18.78
C GLU A 78 -8.70 -14.23 -17.36
N LYS A 79 -7.38 -14.28 -17.18
CA LYS A 79 -6.72 -14.13 -15.88
C LYS A 79 -6.16 -12.73 -15.73
N LEU A 80 -6.63 -12.03 -14.71
CA LEU A 80 -5.98 -10.84 -14.17
C LEU A 80 -4.76 -11.32 -13.37
N SER A 81 -3.57 -11.24 -13.98
CA SER A 81 -2.32 -11.57 -13.30
C SER A 81 -1.83 -10.36 -12.53
N ILE A 82 -1.91 -10.41 -11.21
CA ILE A 82 -1.62 -9.29 -10.30
C ILE A 82 -0.30 -9.58 -9.60
N THR A 83 0.68 -8.69 -9.75
CA THR A 83 2.01 -8.87 -9.15
C THR A 83 2.53 -7.56 -8.58
N TRP A 84 3.31 -7.65 -7.51
CA TRP A 84 4.06 -6.51 -6.99
C TRP A 84 5.30 -6.98 -6.24
N MET A 85 6.24 -6.05 -6.05
CA MET A 85 7.37 -6.26 -5.15
C MET A 85 7.42 -5.15 -4.10
N THR A 86 7.45 -5.51 -2.82
CA THR A 86 7.55 -4.53 -1.71
C THR A 86 8.97 -4.43 -1.18
N THR A 87 9.24 -3.34 -0.48
CA THR A 87 10.41 -3.15 0.38
C THR A 87 9.95 -2.56 1.71
N VAL A 88 10.52 -3.05 2.80
CA VAL A 88 10.34 -2.45 4.12
C VAL A 88 11.70 -1.94 4.61
N LYS A 89 11.75 -0.68 5.01
CA LYS A 89 12.95 0.01 5.48
C LYS A 89 12.58 1.00 6.58
N TYR A 90 13.57 1.57 7.24
CA TYR A 90 13.36 2.70 8.11
C TYR A 90 13.26 4.00 7.29
N SER A 91 12.60 5.02 7.83
CA SER A 91 12.36 6.32 7.20
C SER A 91 13.64 7.10 6.87
N ASP A 92 14.79 6.67 7.38
CA ASP A 92 16.12 7.18 7.07
C ASP A 92 16.90 6.32 6.04
N ASP A 93 16.17 5.45 5.32
CA ASP A 93 16.66 4.46 4.35
C ASP A 93 17.54 3.33 4.93
N THR A 94 17.63 3.21 6.26
CA THR A 94 18.31 2.06 6.87
C THR A 94 17.51 0.78 6.62
N THR A 95 18.19 -0.29 6.22
CA THR A 95 17.56 -1.60 6.01
C THR A 95 17.24 -2.29 7.34
N LEU A 96 16.24 -3.17 7.33
CA LEU A 96 15.98 -4.06 8.46
C LEU A 96 17.22 -4.89 8.85
N GLY A 97 17.34 -5.22 10.13
CA GLY A 97 18.36 -6.15 10.60
C GLY A 97 18.18 -7.56 10.03
N VAL A 98 19.26 -8.35 9.95
CA VAL A 98 19.28 -9.69 9.32
C VAL A 98 18.24 -10.67 9.89
N ASN A 99 17.81 -10.48 11.15
CA ASN A 99 16.80 -11.31 11.81
C ASN A 99 15.50 -10.56 12.10
N GLN A 100 15.37 -9.32 11.64
CA GLN A 100 14.14 -8.56 11.78
C GLN A 100 13.20 -8.93 10.63
N ARG A 101 11.93 -9.11 10.98
CA ARG A 101 10.86 -9.44 10.05
C ARG A 101 9.67 -8.57 10.37
N GLU A 102 9.10 -7.99 9.35
CA GLU A 102 7.86 -7.24 9.43
C GLU A 102 6.77 -8.00 8.68
N LEU A 103 5.55 -7.89 9.21
CA LEU A 103 4.36 -8.41 8.56
C LEU A 103 3.57 -7.24 8.01
N TYR A 104 2.97 -7.46 6.85
CA TYR A 104 2.10 -6.48 6.22
C TYR A 104 0.82 -7.16 5.75
N GLN A 105 -0.26 -6.40 5.74
CA GLN A 105 -1.53 -6.82 5.15
C GLN A 105 -1.63 -6.18 3.78
N ALA A 106 -1.91 -6.99 2.76
CA ALA A 106 -2.22 -6.54 1.42
C ALA A 106 -3.72 -6.68 1.17
N LYS A 107 -4.34 -5.65 0.60
CA LYS A 107 -5.72 -5.67 0.13
C LYS A 107 -5.75 -5.26 -1.32
N VAL A 108 -6.60 -5.91 -2.11
CA VAL A 108 -6.74 -5.62 -3.53
C VAL A 108 -8.20 -5.35 -3.86
N TYR A 109 -8.43 -4.23 -4.54
CA TYR A 109 -9.75 -3.72 -4.89
C TYR A 109 -9.90 -3.60 -6.41
N LEU A 110 -11.13 -3.77 -6.90
CA LEU A 110 -11.57 -3.20 -8.17
C LEU A 110 -12.36 -1.93 -7.88
N SER A 111 -11.97 -0.84 -8.52
CA SER A 111 -12.58 0.48 -8.36
C SER A 111 -12.93 1.10 -9.71
N ASP A 112 -13.94 1.97 -9.74
CA ASP A 112 -14.29 2.80 -10.89
C ASP A 112 -13.28 3.96 -11.09
N ASN A 113 -12.43 4.25 -10.10
CA ASN A 113 -11.47 5.34 -10.12
C ASN A 113 -10.13 4.92 -9.48
N ASP A 114 -9.21 5.86 -9.26
CA ASP A 114 -7.85 5.61 -8.81
C ASP A 114 -7.65 5.76 -7.28
N ILE A 115 -8.73 5.87 -6.50
CA ILE A 115 -8.72 5.96 -5.04
C ILE A 115 -9.60 4.88 -4.41
N ILE A 116 -9.26 4.46 -3.18
CA ILE A 116 -10.04 3.45 -2.46
C ILE A 116 -11.31 4.09 -1.88
N GLU A 117 -12.46 3.61 -2.31
CA GLU A 117 -13.79 3.95 -1.78
C GLU A 117 -14.41 2.70 -1.13
N ILE A 118 -14.14 2.49 0.16
CA ILE A 118 -14.49 1.27 0.92
C ILE A 118 -15.96 0.81 0.73
N ASP A 119 -16.90 1.73 0.55
CA ASP A 119 -18.32 1.43 0.42
C ASP A 119 -18.76 1.12 -1.03
N ASN A 120 -17.95 1.45 -2.03
CA ASN A 120 -18.27 1.33 -3.46
C ASN A 120 -17.36 0.34 -4.21
N ASP A 121 -16.12 0.17 -3.76
CA ASP A 121 -15.14 -0.68 -4.40
C ASP A 121 -15.37 -2.16 -4.05
N LEU A 122 -15.09 -3.03 -5.02
CA LEU A 122 -15.12 -4.47 -4.80
C LEU A 122 -13.76 -4.93 -4.26
N GLU A 123 -13.71 -5.33 -3.00
CA GLU A 123 -12.53 -6.05 -2.47
C GLU A 123 -12.43 -7.43 -3.13
N LEU A 124 -11.37 -7.65 -3.91
CA LEU A 124 -11.07 -8.96 -4.51
C LEU A 124 -10.53 -9.94 -3.47
N PHE A 125 -9.66 -9.46 -2.58
CA PHE A 125 -9.11 -10.24 -1.47
C PHE A 125 -8.30 -9.39 -0.50
N THR A 126 -8.13 -9.93 0.70
CA THR A 126 -7.16 -9.50 1.71
C THR A 126 -6.22 -10.66 2.05
N ILE A 127 -4.92 -10.41 2.20
CA ILE A 127 -3.92 -11.42 2.53
C ILE A 127 -2.80 -10.88 3.42
N GLN A 128 -2.31 -11.71 4.34
CA GLN A 128 -1.16 -11.38 5.18
C GLN A 128 0.14 -11.87 4.53
N CYS A 129 1.15 -11.02 4.54
CA CYS A 129 2.44 -11.25 3.92
C CYS A 129 3.59 -10.90 4.86
N SER A 130 4.80 -11.33 4.49
CA SER A 130 6.01 -11.09 5.29
C SER A 130 7.13 -10.48 4.48
N PHE A 131 7.90 -9.58 5.10
CA PHE A 131 9.15 -9.07 4.58
C PHE A 131 10.27 -9.21 5.64
N PRO A 132 11.49 -9.64 5.28
CA PRO A 132 11.85 -10.28 4.01
C PRO A 132 11.31 -11.72 3.94
N MET A 133 11.52 -12.41 2.81
CA MET A 133 11.07 -13.78 2.61
C MET A 133 11.57 -14.68 3.72
N ALA A 134 10.64 -15.29 4.43
CA ALA A 134 10.94 -16.28 5.44
C ALA A 134 10.88 -17.69 4.82
N LEU A 135 12.04 -18.31 4.66
CA LEU A 135 12.12 -19.72 4.26
C LEU A 135 11.36 -20.58 5.28
N GLY A 136 10.32 -21.28 4.82
CA GLY A 136 9.50 -22.17 5.66
C GLY A 136 8.45 -21.48 6.53
N ALA A 137 8.13 -20.20 6.31
CA ALA A 137 7.01 -19.56 7.00
C ALA A 137 5.69 -19.66 6.22
N ASP A 138 4.64 -19.92 7.00
CA ASP A 138 3.24 -19.95 6.61
C ASP A 138 2.72 -18.50 6.55
N TYR A 139 3.01 -17.80 5.45
CA TYR A 139 2.37 -16.53 5.11
C TYR A 139 1.90 -16.58 3.66
N GLY A 140 0.83 -15.84 3.38
CA GLY A 140 0.13 -15.89 2.10
C GLY A 140 0.92 -15.30 0.96
N CYS A 141 1.75 -14.28 1.22
CA CYS A 141 2.74 -13.79 0.27
C CYS A 141 4.03 -13.29 0.95
N SER A 142 5.00 -12.87 0.14
CA SER A 142 6.32 -12.39 0.59
C SER A 142 6.59 -10.98 0.06
N GLU A 143 7.84 -10.50 0.07
CA GLU A 143 8.23 -9.29 -0.65
C GLU A 143 7.92 -9.36 -2.14
N PHE A 144 7.88 -10.57 -2.72
CA PHE A 144 7.31 -10.82 -4.03
C PHE A 144 5.93 -11.46 -3.84
N ALA A 145 4.93 -10.88 -4.49
CA ALA A 145 3.55 -11.31 -4.40
C ALA A 145 2.98 -11.48 -5.81
N SER A 146 2.22 -12.56 -6.00
CA SER A 146 1.65 -12.94 -7.30
C SER A 146 0.33 -13.66 -7.12
N PHE A 147 -0.68 -13.23 -7.86
CA PHE A 147 -2.04 -13.72 -7.79
C PHE A 147 -2.64 -13.80 -9.19
N GLU A 148 -3.56 -14.72 -9.38
CA GLU A 148 -4.40 -14.81 -10.57
C GLU A 148 -5.86 -14.70 -10.13
N SER A 149 -6.58 -13.69 -10.66
CA SER A 149 -8.02 -13.55 -10.48
C SER A 149 -8.70 -13.82 -11.82
N VAL A 150 -9.63 -14.79 -11.85
CA VAL A 150 -10.38 -15.14 -13.06
C VAL A 150 -11.77 -14.54 -12.97
N TYR A 151 -12.13 -13.76 -13.99
CA TYR A 151 -13.49 -13.29 -14.17
C TYR A 151 -14.38 -14.43 -14.70
N ALA A 152 -15.45 -14.77 -13.98
CA ALA A 152 -16.34 -15.87 -14.34
C ALA A 152 -17.17 -15.58 -15.62
N LYS A 153 -17.47 -16.63 -16.39
CA LYS A 153 -18.36 -16.55 -17.57
C LYS A 153 -19.85 -16.53 -17.23
N ASP A 154 -20.67 -16.43 -18.28
CA ASP A 154 -22.12 -16.69 -18.27
C ASP A 154 -22.91 -15.83 -17.28
N ASN A 155 -22.51 -14.56 -17.08
CA ASN A 155 -23.13 -13.60 -16.15
C ASN A 155 -23.16 -14.09 -14.69
N LEU A 156 -22.20 -14.93 -14.30
CA LEU A 156 -22.05 -15.31 -12.89
C LEU A 156 -21.52 -14.15 -12.02
N ASN A 157 -21.04 -13.07 -12.65
CA ASN A 157 -20.56 -11.84 -12.02
C ASN A 157 -19.69 -12.13 -10.80
N GLN A 158 -18.66 -12.95 -10.96
CA GLN A 158 -17.79 -13.37 -9.87
C GLN A 158 -16.34 -13.31 -10.30
N PHE A 159 -15.46 -12.99 -9.34
CA PHE A 159 -14.02 -13.20 -9.48
C PHE A 159 -13.58 -14.34 -8.60
N SER A 160 -12.74 -15.22 -9.12
CA SER A 160 -12.09 -16.29 -8.36
C SER A 160 -10.59 -16.09 -8.33
N THR A 161 -10.04 -15.86 -7.15
CA THR A 161 -8.63 -15.52 -6.94
C THR A 161 -7.84 -16.71 -6.39
N THR A 162 -6.59 -16.86 -6.84
CA THR A 162 -5.64 -17.83 -6.30
C THR A 162 -4.23 -17.23 -6.22
N SER A 163 -3.50 -17.55 -5.15
CA SER A 163 -2.10 -17.14 -4.96
C SER A 163 -1.11 -18.01 -5.75
N ILE A 164 -0.03 -17.41 -6.23
CA ILE A 164 1.09 -18.09 -6.88
C ILE A 164 2.35 -17.93 -6.01
N PRO A 165 3.06 -19.03 -5.67
CA PRO A 165 2.82 -20.42 -6.07
C PRO A 165 1.61 -21.06 -5.39
N LEU A 166 1.01 -22.02 -6.08
CA LEU A 166 -0.15 -22.78 -5.61
C LEU A 166 0.16 -23.60 -4.36
N ASN A 167 -0.89 -23.89 -3.58
CA ASN A 167 -0.86 -24.78 -2.40
C ASN A 167 0.06 -24.32 -1.26
N LYS A 168 0.35 -23.01 -1.19
CA LYS A 168 0.90 -22.44 0.04
C LYS A 168 -0.17 -22.50 1.15
N PRO A 169 0.18 -22.91 2.39
CA PRO A 169 -0.80 -23.07 3.48
C PRO A 169 -1.67 -21.83 3.73
N GLU A 170 -1.05 -20.65 3.80
CA GLU A 170 -1.74 -19.36 4.00
C GLU A 170 -2.02 -18.62 2.67
N GLY A 171 -1.79 -19.27 1.53
CA GLY A 171 -2.11 -18.71 0.22
C GLY A 171 -3.61 -18.77 -0.05
N ILE A 172 -4.09 -17.90 -0.91
CA ILE A 172 -5.49 -17.91 -1.36
C ILE A 172 -5.69 -19.10 -2.31
N GLN A 173 -6.76 -19.87 -2.08
CA GLN A 173 -7.18 -20.98 -2.93
C GLN A 173 -8.63 -20.77 -3.39
N ASN A 174 -8.82 -20.40 -4.67
CA ASN A 174 -10.13 -20.18 -5.29
C ASN A 174 -11.08 -19.34 -4.42
N HIS A 175 -10.61 -18.20 -3.92
CA HIS A 175 -11.45 -17.28 -3.17
C HIS A 175 -12.39 -16.57 -4.14
N VAL A 176 -13.70 -16.75 -3.95
CA VAL A 176 -14.72 -16.22 -4.83
C VAL A 176 -15.39 -15.01 -4.19
N VAL A 177 -15.45 -13.91 -4.94
CA VAL A 177 -16.19 -12.70 -4.58
C VAL A 177 -17.31 -12.45 -5.58
N ASP A 178 -18.47 -12.01 -5.08
CA ASP A 178 -19.58 -11.56 -5.90
C ASP A 178 -19.30 -10.14 -6.38
N ALA A 179 -19.38 -9.95 -7.69
CA ALA A 179 -19.10 -8.72 -8.40
C ALA A 179 -20.35 -8.17 -9.09
N THR A 180 -21.55 -8.66 -8.74
CA THR A 180 -22.81 -8.26 -9.39
C THR A 180 -23.04 -6.75 -9.36
N ASP A 181 -22.79 -6.11 -8.23
CA ASP A 181 -22.99 -4.66 -8.10
C ASP A 181 -21.89 -3.86 -8.80
N PHE A 182 -20.67 -4.42 -8.88
CA PHE A 182 -19.54 -3.77 -9.54
C PHE A 182 -19.63 -3.88 -11.07
N LEU A 183 -20.03 -5.04 -11.60
CA LEU A 183 -20.14 -5.31 -13.04
C LEU A 183 -21.53 -4.94 -13.59
N ASP A 184 -22.01 -3.76 -13.21
CA ASP A 184 -23.30 -3.22 -13.60
C ASP A 184 -23.37 -2.80 -15.09
N ILE A 185 -22.21 -2.47 -15.67
CA ILE A 185 -22.03 -2.06 -17.06
C ILE A 185 -20.80 -2.77 -17.63
N ILE A 186 -20.89 -3.24 -18.88
CA ILE A 186 -19.80 -3.85 -19.64
C ILE A 186 -19.80 -3.30 -21.09
N PRO A 187 -18.65 -2.96 -21.70
CA PRO A 187 -17.31 -2.96 -21.10
C PRO A 187 -17.19 -1.94 -19.96
N LYS A 188 -16.29 -2.23 -19.01
CA LYS A 188 -16.06 -1.42 -17.80
C LYS A 188 -14.59 -1.02 -17.72
N ASP A 189 -14.35 0.28 -17.75
CA ASP A 189 -13.07 0.84 -17.31
C ASP A 189 -12.99 0.72 -15.79
N ALA A 190 -11.91 0.16 -15.27
CA ALA A 190 -11.71 -0.05 -13.85
C ALA A 190 -10.23 0.14 -13.47
N ASN A 191 -9.96 0.23 -12.18
CA ASN A 191 -8.62 0.19 -11.64
C ASN A 191 -8.50 -0.96 -10.66
N VAL A 192 -7.39 -1.69 -10.76
CA VAL A 192 -6.96 -2.57 -9.67
C VAL A 192 -6.13 -1.75 -8.71
N ILE A 193 -6.65 -1.54 -7.51
CA ILE A 193 -5.93 -0.81 -6.45
C ILE A 193 -5.34 -1.82 -5.47
N ILE A 194 -4.04 -1.71 -5.22
CA ILE A 194 -3.28 -2.56 -4.30
C ILE A 194 -2.85 -1.69 -3.13
N GLU A 195 -3.37 -1.98 -1.94
CA GLU A 195 -2.98 -1.35 -0.67
C GLU A 195 -2.13 -2.35 0.12
N THR A 196 -0.98 -1.91 0.64
CA THR A 196 -0.15 -2.71 1.54
C THR A 196 0.21 -1.90 2.78
N CYS A 197 -0.24 -2.34 3.95
CA CYS A 197 -0.01 -1.65 5.23
C CYS A 197 0.78 -2.53 6.18
N LEU A 198 1.74 -1.95 6.90
CA LEU A 198 2.46 -2.67 7.96
C LEU A 198 1.49 -3.03 9.11
N ILE A 199 1.55 -4.27 9.61
CA ILE A 199 0.69 -4.68 10.74
C ILE A 199 1.10 -3.96 12.03
N SER A 200 2.40 -3.68 12.20
CA SER A 200 2.95 -2.93 13.33
C SER A 200 2.63 -1.44 13.27
N GLU A 201 2.40 -0.89 12.07
CA GLU A 201 2.13 0.52 11.80
C GLU A 201 0.99 0.63 10.76
N PRO A 202 -0.27 0.40 11.16
CA PRO A 202 -1.38 0.23 10.22
C PRO A 202 -1.75 1.48 9.42
N ASP A 203 -1.32 2.66 9.88
CA ASP A 203 -1.51 3.93 9.16
C ASP A 203 -0.44 4.17 8.08
N ASN A 204 0.55 3.27 7.98
CA ASN A 204 1.68 3.36 7.07
C ASN A 204 1.48 2.36 5.92
N CYS A 205 0.91 2.86 4.84
CA CYS A 205 0.52 2.08 3.68
C CYS A 205 1.21 2.56 2.40
N ALA A 206 1.54 1.62 1.53
CA ALA A 206 1.84 1.89 0.13
C ALA A 206 0.63 1.51 -0.72
N GLU A 207 0.26 2.40 -1.64
CA GLU A 207 -0.84 2.21 -2.58
C GLU A 207 -0.34 2.30 -4.03
N ALA A 208 -0.94 1.48 -4.89
CA ALA A 208 -0.72 1.54 -6.33
C ALA A 208 -2.05 1.26 -7.06
N SER A 209 -2.27 1.97 -8.16
CA SER A 209 -3.46 1.82 -8.99
C SER A 209 -3.05 1.49 -10.42
N VAL A 210 -3.67 0.45 -10.99
CA VAL A 210 -3.42 -0.02 -12.36
C VAL A 210 -4.72 -0.06 -13.14
N ALA A 211 -4.83 0.77 -14.17
CA ALA A 211 -6.00 0.85 -15.03
C ALA A 211 -6.15 -0.41 -15.91
N ILE A 212 -7.36 -0.94 -15.97
CA ILE A 212 -7.75 -2.13 -16.74
C ILE A 212 -9.09 -1.89 -17.45
N GLU A 213 -9.40 -2.72 -18.43
CA GLU A 213 -10.71 -2.75 -19.09
C GLU A 213 -11.29 -4.17 -19.04
N LEU A 214 -12.51 -4.31 -18.52
CA LEU A 214 -13.26 -5.56 -18.40
C LEU A 214 -14.32 -5.63 -19.50
N TYR A 215 -14.44 -6.77 -20.17
CA TYR A 215 -15.34 -7.00 -21.32
C TYR A 215 -16.40 -8.08 -21.09
#